data_AF-A0A0L0UIA8-F1
#
_entry.id   AF-A0A0L0UIA8-F1
#
_cell.length_a   1.000
_cell.length_b   1.000
_cell.length_c   1.000
_cell.angle_alpha   90.00
_cell.angle_beta   90.00
_cell.angle_gamma   90.00
#
_symmetry.space_group_name_H-M   'P 1'
#
loop_
_entity.id
_entity.type
_entity.pdbx_description
1 polymer ?
#
loop_
_entity_poly.entity_id
_entity_poly.type
_entity_poly.pdbx_seq_one_letter_code
_entity_poly.pdbx_strand_id
1 'polypeptide(L)'
;MFHATSSSKGIYLENTWFWVADHDLDTNSPRQISVYSGRGVLVESPGPTWFWGTASEHSIFYNYQFKDTSAFFGGFMQTETPYMQPVPLAPARFEINNDYDDPQFTVCKKDAPTDVPCQNAWGMR
;
A
#
# COMPACT_ATOMS: atom_id res chain seq x y z
N MET A 1 -1.38 7.32 -2.24
CA MET A 1 -1.76 8.33 -1.23
C MET A 1 -0.62 9.30 -0.97
N PHE A 2 0.59 8.82 -0.63
CA PHE A 2 1.77 9.66 -0.44
C PHE A 2 2.89 9.25 -1.40
N HIS A 3 3.62 10.22 -1.96
CA HIS A 3 4.77 9.99 -2.82
C HIS A 3 5.93 10.91 -2.43
N ALA A 4 6.95 10.33 -1.80
CA ALA A 4 8.24 10.97 -1.63
C ALA A 4 9.12 10.64 -2.84
N THR A 5 9.40 11.63 -3.68
CA THR A 5 10.19 11.43 -4.90
C THR A 5 11.68 11.31 -4.58
N SER A 6 12.49 10.92 -5.56
CA SER A 6 13.96 10.86 -5.44
C SER A 6 14.61 12.19 -5.03
N SER A 7 13.96 13.31 -5.37
CA SER A 7 14.38 14.65 -4.97
C SER A 7 13.99 15.04 -3.54
N SER A 8 13.01 14.37 -2.92
CA SER A 8 12.61 14.65 -1.54
C SER A 8 13.76 14.35 -0.57
N LYS A 9 13.88 15.16 0.50
CA LYS A 9 14.90 15.03 1.55
C LYS A 9 14.29 15.35 2.91
N GLY A 10 14.81 14.72 3.96
CA GLY A 10 14.45 15.05 5.35
C GLY A 10 12.97 14.79 5.68
N ILE A 11 12.42 13.68 5.21
CA ILE A 11 11.01 13.35 5.40
C ILE A 11 10.78 12.90 6.83
N TYR A 12 9.88 13.58 7.55
CA TYR A 12 9.46 13.20 8.89
C TYR A 12 7.94 13.07 8.91
N LEU A 13 7.42 11.86 9.11
CA LEU A 13 6.01 11.60 9.30
C LEU A 13 5.80 11.00 10.68
N GLU A 14 4.88 11.56 11.45
CA GLU A 14 4.50 11.08 12.76
C GLU A 14 2.99 11.06 12.88
N ASN A 15 2.43 9.98 13.44
CA ASN A 15 0.99 9.82 13.66
C ASN A 15 0.16 10.11 12.38
N THR A 16 0.57 9.49 11.27
CA THR A 16 -0.08 9.69 9.96
C THR A 16 -0.75 8.40 9.50
N TRP A 17 -2.05 8.47 9.21
CA TRP A 17 -2.85 7.34 8.75
C TRP A 17 -3.28 7.55 7.29
N PHE A 18 -2.77 6.69 6.40
CA PHE A 18 -3.13 6.64 4.99
C PHE A 18 -4.19 5.54 4.80
N TRP A 19 -5.45 5.90 5.00
CA TRP A 19 -6.56 4.95 5.00
C TRP A 19 -7.38 5.02 3.72
N VAL A 20 -7.62 3.86 3.09
CA VAL A 20 -8.61 3.70 2.03
C VAL A 20 -9.82 3.03 2.68
N ALA A 21 -11.00 3.63 2.54
CA ALA A 21 -12.15 3.22 3.34
C ALA A 21 -12.57 1.77 3.11
N ASP A 22 -12.51 0.95 4.15
CA ASP A 22 -13.06 -0.41 4.19
C ASP A 22 -14.51 -0.44 4.69
N HIS A 23 -14.96 0.60 5.38
CA HIS A 23 -16.34 0.78 5.85
C HIS A 23 -16.80 2.24 5.85
N ASP A 24 -18.12 2.44 5.90
CA ASP A 24 -18.75 3.76 6.08
C ASP A 24 -18.62 4.24 7.54
N LEU A 25 -18.09 5.46 7.74
CA LEU A 25 -17.84 6.05 9.05
C LEU A 25 -19.08 6.71 9.69
N ASP A 26 -20.08 7.08 8.90
CA ASP A 26 -21.16 7.99 9.32
C ASP A 26 -22.50 7.26 9.57
N THR A 27 -22.46 5.93 9.65
CA THR A 27 -23.67 5.11 9.89
C THR A 27 -23.65 4.50 11.29
N ASN A 28 -24.83 4.38 11.91
CA ASN A 28 -25.01 3.74 13.24
C ASN A 28 -24.63 2.24 13.26
N SER A 29 -24.37 1.65 12.10
CA SER A 29 -23.92 0.27 11.93
C SER A 29 -22.94 0.27 10.76
N PRO A 30 -21.63 0.40 11.02
CA PRO A 30 -20.61 0.47 9.98
C PRO A 30 -20.77 -0.68 8.99
N ARG A 31 -21.06 -0.34 7.74
CA ARG A 31 -21.18 -1.30 6.65
C ARG A 31 -19.88 -1.30 5.87
N GLN A 32 -19.35 -2.49 5.61
CA GLN A 32 -18.21 -2.65 4.73
C GLN A 32 -18.56 -2.15 3.32
N ILE A 33 -17.59 -1.47 2.70
CA ILE A 33 -17.67 -0.95 1.34
C ILE A 33 -16.43 -1.38 0.56
N SER A 34 -16.46 -1.20 -0.76
CA SER A 34 -15.29 -1.44 -1.62
C SER A 34 -14.88 -0.15 -2.30
N VAL A 35 -13.80 0.45 -1.81
CA VAL A 35 -13.17 1.63 -2.40
C VAL A 35 -11.85 1.23 -3.06
N TYR A 36 -11.68 1.59 -4.32
CA TYR A 36 -10.49 1.22 -5.10
C TYR A 36 -9.49 2.38 -5.11
N SER A 37 -8.37 2.20 -4.41
CA SER A 37 -7.20 3.08 -4.46
C SER A 37 -5.98 2.27 -4.85
N GLY A 38 -5.21 2.75 -5.83
CA GLY A 38 -4.10 1.97 -6.38
C GLY A 38 -2.97 1.76 -5.36
N ARG A 39 -2.48 2.84 -4.75
CA ARG A 39 -1.18 2.87 -4.05
C ARG A 39 -1.30 3.58 -2.71
N GLY A 40 -0.67 3.01 -1.68
CA GLY A 40 -0.55 3.64 -0.36
C GLY A 40 0.56 4.68 -0.33
N VAL A 41 1.73 4.31 0.17
CA VAL A 41 2.89 5.18 0.38
C VAL A 41 4.04 4.71 -0.51
N LEU A 42 4.51 5.57 -1.42
CA LEU A 42 5.70 5.36 -2.24
C LEU A 42 6.85 6.25 -1.75
N VAL A 43 7.99 5.64 -1.45
CA VAL A 43 9.21 6.35 -1.06
C VAL A 43 10.33 6.01 -2.04
N GLU A 44 10.75 7.02 -2.79
CA GLU A 44 11.92 6.98 -3.69
C GLU A 44 13.07 7.86 -3.18
N SER A 45 12.87 8.56 -2.06
CA SER A 45 13.92 9.37 -1.46
C SER A 45 15.04 8.47 -0.92
N PRO A 46 16.33 8.77 -1.21
CA PRO A 46 17.43 8.05 -0.57
C PRO A 46 17.50 8.28 0.94
N GLY A 47 16.73 9.25 1.46
CA GLY A 47 16.63 9.60 2.87
C GLY A 47 17.36 10.90 3.26
N PRO A 48 17.44 11.21 4.55
CA PRO A 48 16.84 10.43 5.64
C PRO A 48 15.31 10.57 5.68
N THR A 49 14.64 9.47 6.05
CA THR A 49 13.19 9.36 6.17
C THR A 49 12.84 8.70 7.51
N TRP A 50 11.94 9.31 8.29
CA TRP A 50 11.47 8.80 9.58
C TRP A 50 9.95 8.69 9.61
N PHE A 51 9.45 7.47 9.82
CA PHE A 51 8.04 7.17 10.02
C PHE A 51 7.79 6.72 11.46
N TRP A 52 7.17 7.57 12.27
CA TRP A 52 6.84 7.30 13.67
C TRP A 52 5.34 7.04 13.82
N GLY A 53 4.95 5.79 14.07
CA GLY A 53 3.55 5.41 14.23
C GLY A 53 2.69 5.73 13.00
N THR A 54 3.12 5.27 11.83
CA THR A 54 2.35 5.46 10.58
C THR A 54 1.57 4.19 10.22
N ALA A 55 0.40 4.36 9.62
CA ALA A 55 -0.38 3.26 9.05
C ALA A 55 -0.72 3.55 7.58
N SER A 56 -0.69 2.53 6.73
CA SER A 56 -1.19 2.60 5.36
C SER A 56 -1.99 1.36 5.05
N GLU A 57 -3.24 1.53 4.63
CA GLU A 57 -4.18 0.42 4.57
C GLU A 57 -4.98 0.43 3.27
N HIS A 58 -5.38 -0.79 2.87
CA HIS A 58 -6.41 -1.06 1.89
C HIS A 58 -6.14 -0.52 0.47
N SER A 59 -4.87 -0.34 0.09
CA SER A 59 -4.50 -0.03 -1.30
C SER A 59 -4.36 -1.32 -2.14
N ILE A 60 -4.69 -1.27 -3.43
CA ILE A 60 -4.77 -2.45 -4.31
C ILE A 60 -3.40 -3.08 -4.61
N PHE A 61 -2.39 -2.26 -4.92
CA PHE A 61 -1.06 -2.76 -5.27
C PHE A 61 -0.21 -3.03 -4.03
N TYR A 62 -0.08 -2.02 -3.16
CA TYR A 62 0.74 -2.06 -1.97
C TYR A 62 0.32 -0.96 -0.99
N ASN A 63 0.58 -1.20 0.29
CA ASN A 63 0.43 -0.22 1.36
C ASN A 63 1.70 0.62 1.54
N TYR A 64 2.88 -0.01 1.63
CA TYR A 64 4.16 0.68 1.58
C TYR A 64 5.04 0.13 0.46
N GLN A 65 5.71 1.03 -0.27
CA GLN A 65 6.73 0.68 -1.24
C GLN A 65 7.94 1.59 -1.12
N PHE A 66 9.13 0.98 -1.04
CA PHE A 66 10.42 1.67 -0.96
C PHE A 66 11.27 1.29 -2.16
N LYS A 67 11.59 2.28 -2.99
CA LYS A 67 12.42 2.09 -4.18
C LYS A 67 13.68 2.93 -4.04
N ASP A 68 14.84 2.28 -4.14
CA ASP A 68 16.16 2.92 -4.02
C ASP A 68 16.35 3.77 -2.74
N THR A 69 15.58 3.48 -1.69
CA THR A 69 15.64 4.18 -0.40
C THR A 69 16.77 3.62 0.45
N SER A 70 17.72 4.46 0.86
CA SER A 70 18.92 4.00 1.58
C SER A 70 18.95 4.33 3.07
N ALA A 71 18.29 5.40 3.52
CA ALA A 71 18.28 5.84 4.91
C ALA A 71 16.83 6.02 5.39
N PHE A 72 16.27 4.94 5.96
CA PHE A 72 14.90 4.87 6.42
C PHE A 72 14.81 4.34 7.85
N PHE A 73 13.97 4.96 8.66
CA PHE A 73 13.52 4.45 9.94
C PHE A 73 11.98 4.42 9.96
N GLY A 74 11.42 3.30 10.41
CA GLY A 74 9.98 3.14 10.62
C GLY A 74 9.70 2.41 11.93
N GLY A 75 8.81 2.94 12.78
CA GLY A 75 8.53 2.37 14.10
C GLY A 75 7.26 2.92 14.77
N PHE A 76 6.23 2.12 15.05
CA PHE A 76 5.83 0.94 14.28
C PHE A 76 5.09 1.36 13.00
N MET A 77 5.06 0.48 12.00
CA MET A 77 4.31 0.67 10.76
C MET A 77 3.25 -0.42 10.64
N GLN A 78 2.00 -0.03 10.36
CA GLN A 78 0.88 -0.97 10.29
C GLN A 78 0.24 -0.97 8.89
N THR A 79 -0.30 -2.12 8.48
CA THR A 79 -0.97 -2.30 7.19
C THR A 79 -2.11 -3.31 7.23
N GLU A 80 -3.12 -3.13 6.38
CA GLU A 80 -4.15 -4.12 6.07
C GLU A 80 -4.33 -4.31 4.55
N THR A 81 -4.46 -5.56 4.11
CA THR A 81 -4.93 -5.87 2.74
C THR A 81 -6.38 -5.41 2.62
N PRO A 82 -6.81 -4.79 1.51
CA PRO A 82 -8.20 -4.36 1.38
C PRO A 82 -9.15 -5.55 1.33
N TYR A 83 -10.25 -5.48 2.08
CA TYR A 83 -11.11 -6.65 2.36
C TYR A 83 -11.78 -7.26 1.14
N MET A 84 -11.96 -6.48 0.06
CA MET A 84 -12.53 -7.05 -1.16
C MET A 84 -11.54 -7.91 -1.95
N GLN A 85 -10.22 -7.85 -1.70
CA GLN A 85 -9.27 -8.79 -2.30
C GLN A 85 -9.44 -10.17 -1.66
N PRO A 86 -9.50 -11.25 -2.47
CA PRO A 86 -9.04 -11.38 -3.87
C PRO A 86 -10.08 -11.13 -4.97
N VAL A 87 -11.23 -10.51 -4.67
CA VAL A 87 -12.32 -10.29 -5.63
C VAL A 87 -12.53 -8.79 -5.86
N PRO A 88 -11.81 -8.16 -6.79
CA PRO A 88 -10.88 -8.78 -7.75
C PRO A 88 -9.42 -8.84 -7.23
N LEU A 89 -8.60 -9.68 -7.88
CA LEU A 89 -7.16 -9.79 -7.63
C LEU A 89 -6.45 -8.50 -8.05
N ALA A 90 -5.34 -8.15 -7.39
CA ALA A 90 -4.45 -7.12 -7.94
C ALA A 90 -3.89 -7.59 -9.30
N PRO A 91 -3.73 -6.71 -10.31
CA PRO A 91 -3.91 -5.25 -10.27
C PRO A 91 -5.29 -4.78 -10.77
N ALA A 92 -6.31 -5.64 -10.78
CA ALA A 92 -7.58 -5.34 -11.44
C ALA A 92 -8.17 -3.97 -10.99
N ARG A 93 -8.79 -3.27 -11.95
CA ARG A 93 -9.25 -1.87 -11.87
C ARG A 93 -8.16 -0.80 -12.02
N PHE A 94 -6.88 -1.19 -12.07
CA PHE A 94 -5.78 -0.29 -12.38
C PHE A 94 -4.90 -0.86 -13.50
N GLU A 95 -4.38 0.03 -14.33
CA GLU A 95 -3.27 -0.31 -15.20
C GLU A 95 -1.97 -0.24 -14.42
N ILE A 96 -1.09 -1.19 -14.68
CA ILE A 96 0.28 -1.17 -14.18
C ILE A 96 0.99 0.03 -14.80
N ASN A 97 1.63 0.83 -13.96
CA ASN A 97 2.45 1.96 -14.37
C ASN A 97 3.88 1.83 -13.81
N ASN A 98 4.84 1.68 -14.73
CA ASN A 98 6.25 1.52 -14.40
C ASN A 98 6.89 2.80 -13.84
N ASP A 99 6.30 3.98 -14.07
CA ASP A 99 6.80 5.25 -13.52
C ASP A 99 6.72 5.26 -11.98
N TYR A 100 5.78 4.50 -11.41
CA TYR A 100 5.63 4.31 -9.97
C TYR A 100 6.21 2.98 -9.46
N ASP A 101 6.92 2.24 -10.32
CA ASP A 101 7.41 0.89 -10.06
C ASP A 101 6.31 -0.04 -9.53
N ASP A 102 5.17 -0.11 -10.21
CA ASP A 102 4.08 -0.97 -9.76
C ASP A 102 4.48 -2.45 -9.73
N PRO A 103 4.03 -3.21 -8.71
CA PRO A 103 4.26 -4.64 -8.67
C PRO A 103 3.52 -5.33 -9.82
N GLN A 104 4.28 -6.10 -10.60
CA GLN A 104 3.77 -6.89 -11.72
C GLN A 104 3.10 -8.20 -11.28
N PHE A 105 3.22 -8.56 -9.99
CA PHE A 105 2.77 -9.82 -9.40
C PHE A 105 3.28 -11.09 -10.14
N THR A 106 4.42 -11.01 -10.84
CA THR A 106 5.03 -12.12 -11.57
C THR A 106 5.60 -13.21 -10.66
N VAL A 107 5.78 -12.92 -9.37
CA VAL A 107 6.13 -13.91 -8.34
C VAL A 107 4.99 -14.91 -8.09
N CYS A 108 3.77 -14.55 -8.46
CA CYS A 108 2.60 -15.41 -8.33
C CYS A 108 2.50 -16.39 -9.49
N LYS A 109 2.65 -17.68 -9.18
CA LYS A 109 2.52 -18.74 -10.18
C LYS A 109 1.04 -19.04 -10.46
N LYS A 110 0.75 -19.44 -11.70
CA LYS A 110 -0.63 -19.78 -12.14
C LYS A 110 -1.23 -20.98 -11.41
N ASP A 111 -0.38 -21.84 -10.86
CA ASP A 111 -0.71 -23.06 -10.11
C ASP A 111 -0.58 -22.88 -8.58
N ALA A 112 -0.46 -21.63 -8.11
CA ALA A 112 -0.41 -21.36 -6.67
C ALA A 112 -1.73 -21.79 -5.99
N PRO A 113 -1.68 -22.27 -4.72
CA PRO A 113 -2.87 -22.59 -3.95
C PRO A 113 -3.86 -21.41 -3.91
N THR A 114 -5.15 -21.69 -4.08
CA THR A 114 -6.20 -20.67 -4.10
C THR A 114 -6.64 -20.21 -2.72
N ASP A 115 -6.28 -20.96 -1.67
CA ASP A 115 -6.74 -20.74 -0.29
C ASP A 115 -6.12 -19.46 0.31
N VAL A 116 -4.91 -19.11 -0.14
CA VAL A 116 -4.25 -17.83 0.15
C VAL A 116 -3.87 -17.19 -1.19
N PRO A 117 -4.68 -16.26 -1.70
CA PRO A 117 -4.42 -15.63 -2.98
C PRO A 117 -3.07 -14.93 -2.98
N CYS A 118 -2.22 -15.28 -3.95
CA CYS A 118 -0.91 -14.66 -4.07
C CYS A 118 -1.00 -13.19 -4.54
N GLN A 119 -1.97 -12.87 -5.41
CA GLN A 119 -2.14 -11.52 -5.97
C GLN A 119 -3.02 -10.61 -5.09
N ASN A 120 -2.61 -10.48 -3.82
CA ASN A 120 -3.14 -9.50 -2.88
C ASN A 120 -2.14 -8.36 -2.67
N ALA A 121 -2.62 -7.23 -2.14
CA ALA A 121 -1.78 -6.08 -1.87
C ALA A 121 -0.58 -6.42 -1.00
N TRP A 122 0.59 -5.90 -1.36
CA TRP A 122 1.78 -6.00 -0.51
C TRP A 122 1.62 -5.11 0.72
N GLY A 123 1.87 -5.67 1.91
CA GLY A 123 2.01 -4.83 3.12
C GLY A 123 3.19 -3.86 2.94
N MET A 124 4.36 -4.41 2.59
CA MET A 124 5.57 -3.64 2.32
C MET A 124 6.34 -4.30 1.16
N ARG A 125 6.82 -3.49 0.21
CA ARG A 125 7.67 -3.90 -0.93
C ARG A 125 8.93 -3.05 -1.03
#